data_AF-A0A527GJ83-F1
#
_entry.id   AF-A0A527GJ83-F1
#
_cell.length_a   1.000
_cell.length_b   1.000
_cell.length_c   1.000
_cell.angle_alpha   90.00
_cell.angle_beta   90.00
_cell.angle_gamma   90.00
#
_symmetry.space_group_name_H-M   'P 1'
#
loop_
_entity.id
_entity.type
_entity.pdbx_description
1 polymer ?
#
loop_
_entity_poly.entity_id
_entity_poly.type
_entity_poly.pdbx_seq_one_letter_code
_entity_poly.pdbx_strand_id
1 'polypeptide(L)'
;TVLHDISLEAGRFGNVGLFGPNGHGKTTLLRAVSGLLQPKSGRILFDGQDIAGRSARAIVGAGLIHVPQGNRLFPDLSIADCMALGAYSPRARPHEAE
;
A
#
# COMPACT_ATOMS: atom_id res chain seq x y z
N THR A 1 4.68 11.84 -17.21
CA THR A 1 4.50 12.29 -15.82
C THR A 1 3.01 12.40 -15.59
N VAL A 2 2.47 11.82 -14.50
CA VAL A 2 1.00 11.71 -14.30
C VAL A 2 0.54 12.46 -13.05
N LEU A 3 1.36 12.48 -12.00
CA LEU A 3 1.07 13.23 -10.77
C LEU A 3 1.81 14.56 -10.83
N HIS A 4 1.11 15.64 -10.52
CA HIS A 4 1.61 17.01 -10.58
C HIS A 4 1.16 17.75 -9.33
N ASP A 5 2.12 18.11 -8.48
CA ASP A 5 1.94 18.95 -7.28
C ASP A 5 0.67 18.66 -6.47
N ILE A 6 0.57 17.41 -5.98
CA ILE A 6 -0.56 16.96 -5.19
C ILE A 6 -0.23 17.04 -3.70
N SER A 7 -1.19 17.48 -2.90
CA SER A 7 -1.14 17.43 -1.44
C SER A 7 -2.42 16.80 -0.92
N LEU A 8 -2.29 15.81 -0.05
CA LEU A 8 -3.41 15.12 0.59
C LEU A 8 -2.98 14.65 1.97
N GLU A 9 -3.95 14.55 2.87
CA GLU A 9 -3.76 14.02 4.21
C GLU A 9 -4.85 12.98 4.48
N ALA A 10 -4.45 11.85 5.07
CA ALA A 10 -5.37 10.84 5.57
C ALA A 10 -5.17 10.71 7.08
N GLY A 11 -6.14 11.21 7.83
CA GLY A 11 -6.10 11.22 9.28
C GLY A 11 -6.16 9.81 9.89
N ARG A 12 -5.65 9.69 11.12
CA ARG A 12 -5.75 8.45 11.90
C ARG A 12 -7.22 8.11 12.12
N PHE A 13 -7.63 6.91 11.76
CA PHE A 13 -9.01 6.39 11.90
C PHE A 13 -10.06 6.96 10.93
N GLY A 14 -9.66 7.71 9.90
CA GLY A 14 -10.55 8.18 8.85
C GLY A 14 -10.54 7.29 7.60
N ASN A 15 -11.71 7.00 7.03
CA ASN A 15 -11.81 6.43 5.69
C ASN A 15 -11.72 7.56 4.67
N VAL A 16 -10.65 7.59 3.88
CA VAL A 16 -10.46 8.59 2.82
C VAL A 16 -10.73 7.97 1.46
N GLY A 17 -11.67 8.56 0.71
CA GLY A 17 -12.00 8.16 -0.66
C GLY A 17 -11.25 9.00 -1.69
N LEU A 18 -10.59 8.35 -2.66
CA LEU A 18 -9.96 9.01 -3.81
C LEU A 18 -10.77 8.74 -5.07
N PHE A 19 -11.41 9.77 -5.60
CA PHE A 19 -12.28 9.69 -6.77
C PHE A 19 -11.71 10.45 -7.97
N GLY A 20 -12.14 10.03 -9.16
CA GLY A 20 -11.79 10.69 -10.42
C GLY A 20 -11.88 9.72 -11.59
N PRO A 21 -11.90 10.21 -12.84
CA PRO A 21 -11.98 9.35 -14.02
C PRO A 21 -10.75 8.45 -14.17
N ASN A 22 -10.86 7.42 -15.01
CA ASN A 22 -9.71 6.61 -15.39
C ASN A 22 -8.63 7.50 -16.05
N GLY A 23 -7.35 7.15 -15.84
CA GLY A 23 -6.22 7.95 -16.35
C GLY A 23 -5.77 9.12 -15.47
N HIS A 24 -6.54 9.52 -14.45
CA HIS A 24 -6.21 10.68 -13.59
C HIS A 24 -5.20 10.36 -12.47
N GLY A 25 -4.38 9.33 -12.64
CA GLY A 25 -3.28 9.05 -11.71
C GLY A 25 -3.65 8.38 -10.38
N LYS A 26 -4.90 7.98 -10.13
CA LYS A 26 -5.29 7.28 -8.88
C LYS A 26 -4.41 6.05 -8.59
N THR A 27 -4.32 5.13 -9.54
CA THR A 27 -3.46 3.94 -9.42
C THR A 27 -1.98 4.31 -9.34
N THR A 28 -1.56 5.37 -10.04
CA THR A 28 -0.19 5.89 -9.99
C THR A 28 0.17 6.39 -8.59
N LEU A 29 -0.75 7.11 -7.95
CA LEU A 29 -0.61 7.60 -6.58
C LEU A 29 -0.51 6.45 -5.60
N LEU A 30 -1.43 5.48 -5.64
CA LEU A 30 -1.38 4.32 -4.74
C LEU A 30 -0.10 3.48 -4.94
N ARG A 31 0.37 3.34 -6.18
CA ARG A 31 1.67 2.70 -6.48
C ARG A 31 2.86 3.49 -5.92
N ALA A 32 2.80 4.83 -5.93
CA ALA A 32 3.84 5.65 -5.35
C ALA A 32 3.91 5.52 -3.82
N VAL A 33 2.75 5.58 -3.15
CA VAL A 33 2.62 5.41 -1.69
C VAL A 33 3.12 4.03 -1.24
N SER A 34 2.85 2.99 -2.03
CA SER A 34 3.23 1.60 -1.72
C SER A 34 4.66 1.21 -2.14
N GLY A 35 5.44 2.14 -2.70
CA GLY A 35 6.81 1.86 -3.17
C GLY A 35 6.90 0.97 -4.41
N LEU A 36 5.79 0.79 -5.14
CA LEU A 36 5.76 0.13 -6.46
C LEU A 36 6.14 1.08 -7.59
N LEU A 37 6.17 2.39 -7.31
CA LEU A 37 6.59 3.43 -8.24
C LEU A 37 7.39 4.48 -7.45
N GLN A 38 8.59 4.84 -7.90
CA GLN A 38 9.32 5.92 -7.25
C GLN A 38 8.74 7.30 -7.63
N PRO A 39 8.38 8.15 -6.66
CA PRO A 39 8.05 9.54 -6.93
C PRO A 39 9.29 10.30 -7.42
N LYS A 40 9.11 11.25 -8.35
CA LYS A 40 10.20 12.10 -8.83
C LYS A 40 10.60 13.20 -7.84
N SER A 41 9.66 13.62 -7.01
CA SER A 41 9.82 14.68 -6.02
C SER A 41 8.71 14.58 -4.97
N GLY A 42 8.83 15.36 -3.89
CA GLY A 42 7.87 15.40 -2.79
C GLY A 42 8.22 14.43 -1.67
N ARG A 43 7.33 14.33 -0.69
CA ARG A 43 7.46 13.47 0.49
C ARG A 43 6.17 12.70 0.74
N ILE A 44 6.28 11.52 1.31
CA ILE A 44 5.13 10.69 1.68
C ILE A 44 5.36 10.28 3.12
N LEU A 45 4.53 10.77 4.04
CA LEU A 45 4.67 10.48 5.47
C LEU A 45 3.68 9.41 5.88
N PHE A 46 4.16 8.39 6.59
CA PHE A 46 3.33 7.37 7.23
C PHE A 46 3.76 7.23 8.70
N ASP A 47 2.82 7.44 9.62
CA ASP A 47 3.09 7.51 11.07
C ASP A 47 4.31 8.40 11.41
N GLY A 48 4.40 9.55 10.74
CA GLY A 48 5.49 10.53 10.92
C GLY A 48 6.82 10.16 10.26
N GLN A 49 6.94 8.99 9.64
CA GLN A 49 8.15 8.57 8.91
C GLN A 49 8.03 8.84 7.42
N ASP A 50 9.08 9.41 6.82
CA ASP A 50 9.16 9.54 5.37
C ASP A 50 9.39 8.16 4.73
N ILE A 51 8.46 7.80 3.84
CA ILE A 51 8.47 6.56 3.07
C ILE A 51 8.68 6.78 1.57
N ALA A 52 8.86 8.02 1.12
CA ALA A 52 9.07 8.33 -0.28
C ALA A 52 10.28 7.55 -0.85
N GLY A 53 10.04 6.79 -1.92
CA GLY A 53 11.08 6.03 -2.61
C GLY A 53 11.63 4.82 -1.86
N ARG A 54 11.13 4.49 -0.66
CA ARG A 54 11.48 3.24 0.04
C ARG A 54 10.95 2.02 -0.74
N SER A 55 11.59 0.88 -0.55
CA SER A 55 11.14 -0.37 -1.15
C SER A 55 9.80 -0.83 -0.57
N ALA A 56 8.98 -1.50 -1.36
CA ALA A 56 7.71 -2.07 -0.91
C ALA A 56 7.88 -2.96 0.34
N ARG A 57 8.98 -3.73 0.44
CA ARG A 57 9.31 -4.53 1.62
C ARG A 57 9.47 -3.69 2.88
N ALA A 58 10.16 -2.55 2.79
CA ALA A 58 10.35 -1.66 3.92
C ALA A 58 9.04 -0.98 4.35
N ILE A 59 8.19 -0.64 3.38
CA ILE A 59 6.87 -0.02 3.61
C ILE A 59 5.92 -1.00 4.29
N VAL A 60 5.85 -2.25 3.84
CA VAL A 60 5.09 -3.32 4.51
C VAL A 60 5.61 -3.55 5.93
N GLY A 61 6.93 -3.52 6.13
CA GLY A 61 7.54 -3.62 7.46
C GLY A 61 7.14 -2.48 8.41
N ALA A 62 6.84 -1.29 7.87
CA ALA A 62 6.29 -0.17 8.65
C ALA A 62 4.80 -0.34 8.99
N GLY A 63 4.09 -1.26 8.31
CA GLY A 63 2.68 -1.55 8.54
C GLY A 63 1.73 -0.97 7.49
N LEU A 64 2.23 -0.37 6.40
CA LEU A 64 1.40 0.09 5.29
C LEU A 64 1.20 -1.04 4.27
N ILE A 65 -0.06 -1.42 4.06
CA ILE A 65 -0.45 -2.51 3.15
C ILE A 65 -1.19 -1.94 1.94
N HIS A 66 -0.88 -2.45 0.75
CA HIS A 66 -1.57 -2.08 -0.48
C HIS A 66 -2.26 -3.31 -1.07
N VAL A 67 -3.58 -3.24 -1.19
CA VAL A 67 -4.40 -4.21 -1.92
C VAL A 67 -4.65 -3.67 -3.33
N PRO A 68 -3.97 -4.18 -4.37
CA PRO A 68 -4.15 -3.71 -5.74
C PRO A 68 -5.50 -4.17 -6.31
N GLN A 69 -5.98 -3.49 -7.34
CA GLN A 69 -7.15 -3.93 -8.10
C GLN A 69 -6.92 -5.31 -8.78
N GLY A 70 -7.95 -6.15 -8.74
CA GLY A 70 -8.02 -7.46 -9.40
C GLY A 70 -7.96 -8.64 -8.44
N ASN A 71 -8.57 -9.77 -8.81
CA ASN A 71 -8.54 -11.02 -8.03
C ASN A 71 -7.23 -11.77 -8.26
N ARG A 72 -6.16 -11.37 -7.55
CA ARG A 72 -4.89 -12.11 -7.50
C ARG A 72 -4.88 -13.12 -6.34
N LEU A 73 -5.90 -13.96 -6.29
CA LEU A 73 -5.91 -15.09 -5.36
C LEU A 73 -5.09 -16.23 -5.97
N PHE A 74 -4.49 -17.06 -5.11
CA PHE A 74 -3.79 -18.27 -5.52
C PHE A 74 -4.81 -19.41 -5.57
N PRO A 75 -5.31 -19.80 -6.76
CA PRO A 75 -6.45 -20.71 -6.87
C PRO A 75 -6.15 -22.11 -6.33
N ASP A 76 -4.87 -22.49 -6.29
CA ASP A 76 -4.40 -23.78 -5.81
C ASP A 76 -4.16 -23.82 -4.29
N LEU A 77 -4.34 -22.69 -3.59
CA LEU A 77 -4.13 -22.60 -2.15
C LEU A 77 -5.47 -22.60 -1.40
N SER A 78 -5.50 -23.27 -0.26
CA SER A 78 -6.63 -23.16 0.66
C SER A 78 -6.70 -21.75 1.26
N ILE A 79 -7.84 -21.42 1.88
CA ILE A 79 -7.99 -20.16 2.63
C ILE A 79 -6.93 -20.07 3.74
N ALA A 80 -6.68 -21.18 4.45
CA ALA A 80 -5.66 -21.23 5.50
C ALA A 80 -4.26 -20.94 4.95
N ASP A 81 -3.90 -21.52 3.81
CA ASP A 81 -2.60 -21.28 3.17
C ASP A 81 -2.46 -19.83 2.69
N CYS A 82 -3.55 -19.22 2.19
CA CYS A 82 -3.57 -17.81 1.81
C CYS A 82 -3.38 -16.89 3.02
N MET A 83 -4.02 -17.20 4.15
CA MET A 83 -3.86 -16.45 5.40
C MET A 83 -2.43 -16.57 5.94
N ALA A 84 -1.87 -17.77 5.97
CA ALA A 84 -0.48 -18.02 6.35
C ALA A 84 0.51 -17.26 5.46
N LEU A 85 0.27 -17.26 4.14
CA LEU A 85 1.08 -16.49 3.18
C LEU A 85 0.99 -14.98 3.44
N GLY A 86 -0.19 -14.46 3.77
CA GLY A 86 -0.39 -13.06 4.14
C GLY A 86 0.34 -12.68 5.44
N ALA A 87 0.42 -13.61 6.38
CA ALA A 87 1.07 -13.44 7.69
C ALA A 87 2.61 -13.52 7.64
N TYR A 88 3.25 -13.57 6.46
CA TYR A 88 4.69 -13.83 6.33
C TYR A 88 5.61 -12.84 7.09
N SER A 89 5.16 -11.59 7.27
CA SER A 89 5.97 -10.53 7.89
C SER A 89 6.06 -10.71 9.42
N PRO A 90 7.18 -10.36 10.08
CA PRO A 90 7.31 -10.49 11.53
C PRO A 90 6.21 -9.78 12.33
N ARG A 91 5.64 -8.71 11.76
CA ARG A 91 4.52 -7.96 12.35
C ARG A 91 3.18 -8.69 12.25
N ALA A 92 2.99 -9.51 11.21
CA ALA A 92 1.73 -10.20 10.94
C ALA A 92 1.69 -11.63 11.51
N ARG A 93 2.84 -12.30 11.65
CA ARG A 93 2.93 -13.68 12.18
C ARG A 93 2.20 -13.91 13.52
N PRO A 94 2.22 -13.00 14.51
CA PRO A 94 1.50 -13.23 15.76
C PRO A 94 -0.03 -13.36 15.58
N HIS A 95 -0.56 -12.85 14.47
CA HIS A 95 -1.99 -12.84 14.14
C HIS A 95 -2.39 -13.96 13.16
N GLU A 96 -1.48 -14.88 12.82
CA GLU A 96 -1.78 -15.98 11.87
C GLU A 96 -2.87 -16.93 12.36
N ALA A 97 -3.00 -17.06 13.69
CA ALA A 97 -3.94 -17.97 14.34
C ALA A 97 -5.25 -17.29 14.83
N GLU A 98 -5.41 -15.98 14.59
CA GLU A 98 -6.68 -15.24 14.81
C GLU A 98 -7.61 -15.39 13.59
#